data_AF-W2EUN5-F1
#
_entry.id   AF-W2EUN5-F1
#
_cell.length_a   1.000
_cell.length_b   1.000
_cell.length_c   1.000
_cell.angle_alpha   90.00
_cell.angle_beta   90.00
_cell.angle_gamma   90.00
#
_symmetry.space_group_name_H-M   'P 1'
#
loop_
_entity.id
_entity.type
_entity.pdbx_description
1 polymer ?
#
loop_
_entity_poly.entity_id
_entity_poly.type
_entity_poly.pdbx_seq_one_letter_code
_entity_poly.pdbx_strand_id
1 'polypeptide(L)'
;MMPEETLAVHTHPGSDEAYFVFEGSGQFYLDDRWVDLGPGDGVFAPPDVPHGARNPYSGHRADRFVAFGGPAPFDPELYGVAGVSAEVR
;
A
#
# COMPACT_ATOMS: atom_id res chain seq x y z
N MET A 1 -10.20 -0.66 -1.10
CA MET A 1 -10.44 0.46 -0.18
C MET A 1 -11.77 1.11 -0.51
N MET A 2 -12.72 1.03 0.41
CA MET A 2 -13.95 1.82 0.39
C MET A 2 -13.63 3.31 0.60
N PRO A 3 -14.56 4.22 0.25
CA PRO A 3 -14.43 5.64 0.57
C PRO A 3 -13.99 5.88 2.02
N GLU A 4 -13.07 6.83 2.21
CA GLU A 4 -12.50 7.23 3.50
C GLU A 4 -11.62 6.18 4.21
N GLU A 5 -11.44 4.98 3.65
CA GLU A 5 -10.48 4.01 4.19
C GLU A 5 -9.04 4.44 3.97
N THR A 6 -8.18 4.11 4.94
CA THR A 6 -6.75 4.40 4.92
C THR A 6 -5.95 3.19 5.40
N LEU A 7 -4.94 2.82 4.62
CA LEU A 7 -3.80 2.04 5.06
C LEU A 7 -2.77 3.03 5.62
N ALA A 8 -2.51 2.93 6.91
CA ALA A 8 -1.63 3.87 7.62
C ALA A 8 -0.24 3.91 6.98
N VAL A 9 0.44 5.06 7.11
CA VAL A 9 1.82 5.19 6.66
C VAL A 9 2.72 4.30 7.53
N HIS A 10 3.51 3.45 6.89
CA HIS A 10 4.42 2.50 7.52
C HIS A 10 5.68 2.30 6.65
N THR A 11 6.60 1.46 7.13
CA THR A 11 7.85 1.10 6.45
C THR A 11 8.09 -0.38 6.60
N HIS A 12 8.71 -1.01 5.61
CA HIS A 12 9.19 -2.38 5.69
C HIS A 12 10.73 -2.40 5.70
N PRO A 13 11.37 -2.76 6.83
CA PRO A 13 12.82 -2.84 6.89
C PRO A 13 13.38 -3.93 5.96
N GLY A 14 14.24 -3.54 5.01
CA GLY A 14 14.87 -4.48 4.08
C GLY A 14 13.95 -5.11 3.03
N SER A 15 12.70 -4.65 2.93
CA SER A 15 11.74 -5.09 1.91
C SER A 15 11.16 -3.89 1.17
N ASP A 16 11.11 -3.97 -0.15
CA ASP A 16 10.41 -2.98 -0.98
C ASP A 16 8.92 -3.28 -1.02
N GLU A 17 8.10 -2.31 -1.45
CA GLU A 17 6.67 -2.52 -1.70
C GLU A 17 6.31 -2.00 -3.09
N ALA A 18 5.62 -2.82 -3.89
CA ALA A 18 5.10 -2.43 -5.20
C ALA A 18 3.56 -2.54 -5.22
N TYR A 19 2.88 -1.49 -5.65
CA TYR A 19 1.41 -1.42 -5.75
C TYR A 19 0.98 -1.12 -7.18
N PHE A 20 -0.10 -1.76 -7.62
CA PHE A 20 -0.74 -1.52 -8.91
C PHE A 20 -2.24 -1.30 -8.73
N VAL A 21 -2.77 -0.30 -9.42
CA VAL A 21 -4.19 0.06 -9.34
C VAL A 21 -4.97 -0.60 -10.47
N PHE A 22 -6.10 -1.21 -10.13
CA PHE A 22 -7.01 -1.86 -11.08
C PHE A 22 -8.33 -1.12 -11.27
N GLU A 23 -8.82 -0.40 -10.25
CA GLU A 23 -10.12 0.26 -10.31
C GLU A 23 -10.18 1.50 -9.41
N GLY A 24 -10.93 2.50 -9.85
CA GLY A 24 -11.20 3.72 -9.10
C GLY A 24 -10.01 4.65 -9.02
N SER A 25 -10.11 5.64 -8.14
CA SER A 25 -9.05 6.59 -7.87
C SER A 25 -8.76 6.62 -6.38
N GLY A 26 -7.49 6.78 -6.04
CA GLY A 26 -7.03 6.85 -4.66
C GLY A 26 -5.73 7.63 -4.58
N GLN A 27 -5.10 7.60 -3.42
CA GLN A 27 -3.80 8.21 -3.22
C GLN A 27 -2.85 7.24 -2.56
N PHE A 28 -1.59 7.31 -2.95
CA PHE A 28 -0.48 6.61 -2.31
C PHE A 28 0.47 7.63 -1.70
N TYR A 29 0.81 7.41 -0.44
CA TYR A 29 1.84 8.19 0.24
C TYR A 29 3.19 7.59 -0.12
N LEU A 30 4.13 8.42 -0.58
CA LEU A 30 5.50 8.00 -0.86
C LEU A 30 6.45 9.06 -0.32
N ASP A 31 7.22 8.67 0.69
CA ASP A 31 8.20 9.48 1.41
C ASP A 31 7.60 10.68 2.17
N ASP A 32 7.26 11.77 1.46
CA ASP A 32 6.80 13.03 2.04
C ASP A 32 5.49 13.56 1.44
N ARG A 33 4.89 12.81 0.50
CA ARG A 33 3.77 13.31 -0.30
C ARG A 33 2.75 12.25 -0.66
N TRP A 34 1.51 12.71 -0.85
CA TRP A 34 0.44 11.94 -1.47
C TRP A 34 0.47 12.12 -2.99
N VAL A 35 0.38 11.02 -3.72
CA VAL A 35 0.32 10.96 -5.17
C VAL A 35 -1.03 10.38 -5.57
N ASP A 36 -1.77 11.06 -6.44
CA ASP A 36 -3.02 10.55 -6.99
C ASP A 36 -2.74 9.39 -7.95
N LEU A 37 -3.50 8.31 -7.84
CA LEU A 37 -3.41 7.14 -8.71
C LEU A 37 -4.76 6.76 -9.29
N GLY A 38 -4.73 6.24 -10.51
CA GLY A 38 -5.86 5.62 -11.19
C GLY A 38 -5.49 4.28 -11.85
N PRO A 39 -6.43 3.63 -12.55
CA PRO A 39 -6.22 2.30 -13.11
C PRO A 39 -5.05 2.27 -14.10
N GLY A 40 -4.15 1.31 -13.91
CA GLY A 40 -2.92 1.16 -14.70
C GLY A 40 -1.70 1.85 -14.11
N ASP A 41 -1.86 2.74 -13.12
CA ASP A 41 -0.74 3.31 -12.40
C ASP A 41 -0.11 2.27 -11.46
N GLY A 42 1.21 2.39 -11.30
CA GLY A 42 1.99 1.60 -10.36
C GLY A 42 2.92 2.49 -9.55
N VAL A 43 3.18 2.10 -8.30
CA VAL A 43 4.13 2.78 -7.42
C VAL A 43 5.11 1.76 -6.86
N PHE A 44 6.29 2.26 -6.50
CA PHE A 44 7.33 1.49 -5.87
C PHE A 44 7.89 2.28 -4.69
N ALA A 45 7.83 1.69 -3.50
CA ALA A 45 8.47 2.18 -2.29
C ALA A 45 9.72 1.33 -2.03
N PRO A 46 10.94 1.90 -2.13
CA PRO A 46 12.15 1.20 -1.74
C PRO A 46 12.13 0.80 -0.25
N PRO A 47 13.05 -0.09 0.19
CA PRO A 47 13.20 -0.41 1.59
C PRO A 47 13.35 0.84 2.45
N ASP A 48 12.74 0.79 3.64
CA ASP A 48 12.76 1.88 4.64
C ASP A 48 12.09 3.20 4.20
N VAL A 49 11.51 3.28 2.99
CA VAL A 49 10.78 4.48 2.53
C VAL A 49 9.34 4.45 3.07
N PRO A 50 8.89 5.48 3.81
CA PRO A 50 7.53 5.55 4.32
C PRO A 50 6.48 5.53 3.20
N HIS A 51 5.49 4.66 3.35
CA HIS A 51 4.44 4.48 2.36
C HIS A 51 3.10 4.11 2.98
N GLY A 52 2.02 4.34 2.24
CA GLY A 52 0.66 4.00 2.65
C GLY A 52 -0.32 4.32 1.53
N ALA A 53 -1.59 3.99 1.72
CA ALA A 53 -2.62 4.21 0.71
C ALA A 53 -3.89 4.75 1.35
N ARG A 54 -4.67 5.53 0.61
CA ARG A 54 -6.00 5.96 1.06
C ARG A 54 -6.96 6.14 -0.11
N ASN A 55 -8.24 5.99 0.20
CA ASN A 55 -9.32 6.53 -0.61
C ASN A 55 -9.83 7.80 0.10
N PRO A 56 -9.40 9.01 -0.29
CA PRO A 56 -9.73 10.23 0.44
C PRO A 56 -11.14 10.76 0.12
N TYR A 57 -11.84 10.12 -0.82
CA TYR A 57 -13.13 10.60 -1.30
C TYR A 57 -14.27 10.20 -0.36
N SER A 58 -15.30 11.03 -0.28
CA SER A 58 -16.49 10.81 0.56
C SER A 58 -17.79 11.07 -0.22
N GLY A 59 -18.91 10.64 0.36
CA GLY A 59 -20.25 10.85 -0.20
C GLY A 59 -20.70 9.77 -1.20
N HIS A 60 -21.95 9.88 -1.66
CA HIS A 60 -22.64 8.83 -2.44
C HIS A 60 -22.05 8.54 -3.83
N ARG A 61 -21.02 9.29 -4.23
CA ARG A 61 -20.38 9.27 -5.54
C ARG A 61 -18.93 8.79 -5.47
N ALA A 62 -18.43 8.53 -4.27
CA ALA A 62 -17.10 7.97 -4.08
C ALA A 62 -17.14 6.48 -4.42
N ASP A 63 -16.36 6.11 -5.43
CA ASP A 63 -16.22 4.72 -5.87
C ASP A 63 -15.18 3.99 -5.02
N ARG A 64 -15.18 2.65 -5.12
CA ARG A 64 -14.12 1.83 -4.50
C ARG A 64 -12.80 2.06 -5.22
N PHE A 65 -11.72 2.05 -4.44
CA PHE A 65 -10.34 2.06 -4.93
C PHE A 65 -9.74 0.65 -4.78
N VAL A 66 -9.44 -0.01 -5.88
CA VAL A 66 -8.92 -1.40 -5.90
C VAL A 66 -7.48 -1.37 -6.38
N ALA A 67 -6.59 -1.80 -5.49
CA ALA A 67 -5.17 -1.97 -5.77
C ALA A 67 -4.68 -3.31 -5.23
N PHE A 68 -3.61 -3.82 -5.81
CA PHE A 68 -2.88 -4.99 -5.34
C PHE A 68 -1.41 -4.66 -5.22
N GLY A 69 -0.80 -5.14 -4.15
CA GLY A 69 0.61 -4.98 -3.91
C GLY A 69 0.99 -5.68 -2.62
N GLY A 70 2.28 -5.67 -2.34
CA GLY A 70 2.81 -6.19 -1.09
C GLY A 70 4.33 -6.18 -1.08
N PRO A 71 4.91 -6.42 0.09
CA PRO A 71 6.35 -6.31 0.26
C PRO A 71 7.12 -7.47 -0.38
N ALA A 72 8.26 -7.17 -1.00
CA ALA A 72 9.24 -8.13 -1.50
C ALA A 72 10.69 -7.61 -1.27
N PRO A 73 11.66 -8.44 -0.83
CA PRO A 73 11.54 -9.83 -0.35
C PRO A 73 10.71 -9.94 0.94
N PHE A 74 10.73 -11.09 1.60
CA PHE A 74 9.93 -11.33 2.81
C PHE A 74 10.05 -10.21 3.87
N ASP A 75 8.95 -9.89 4.54
CA ASP A 75 8.94 -9.03 5.74
C ASP A 75 8.76 -9.91 7.00
N PRO A 76 9.75 -9.96 7.91
CA PRO A 76 9.67 -10.69 9.17
C PRO A 76 8.44 -10.35 10.02
N GLU A 77 8.01 -9.08 10.04
CA GLU A 77 6.92 -8.62 10.89
C GLU A 77 5.57 -9.18 10.42
N LEU A 78 5.30 -9.11 9.12
CA LEU A 78 4.09 -9.70 8.52
C LEU A 78 4.01 -11.21 8.73
N TYR A 79 5.15 -11.90 8.66
CA TYR A 79 5.23 -13.34 8.95
C TYR A 79 4.90 -13.63 10.41
N GLY A 80 5.44 -12.84 11.34
CA GLY A 80 5.10 -12.93 12.75
C GLY A 80 3.61 -12.75 13.02
N VAL A 81 2.97 -11.76 12.38
CA VAL A 81 1.51 -11.52 12.49
C VAL A 81 0.69 -12.70 11.95
N ALA A 82 1.14 -13.32 10.86
CA ALA A 82 0.50 -14.50 10.28
C ALA A 82 0.77 -15.81 11.06
N GLY A 83 1.56 -15.76 12.14
CA GLY A 83 1.90 -16.95 12.94
C GLY A 83 2.83 -17.94 12.23
N VAL A 84 3.55 -17.48 11.21
CA VAL A 84 4.52 -18.29 10.46
C VAL A 84 5.94 -17.89 10.86
N SER A 85 6.89 -18.83 10.76
CA SER A 85 8.28 -18.56 11.12
C SER A 85 8.87 -17.48 10.23
N ALA A 86 9.53 -16.47 10.84
CA ALA A 86 10.33 -15.47 10.14
C ALA A 86 11.70 -16.01 9.70
N GLU A 87 12.08 -17.22 10.11
CA GLU A 87 13.31 -17.90 9.67
C GLU A 87 13.12 -18.64 8.33
N VAL A 88 12.40 -18.04 7.39
CA VAL A 88 12.24 -18.64 6.04
C VAL A 88 13.59 -18.54 5.33
N ARG A 89 14.24 -19.69 5.14
CA ARG A 89 15.42 -19.87 4.28
C ARG A 89 15.00 -20.23 2.85
#